data_AF-A0A7V9QSC9-F1
#
_entry.id   AF-A0A7V9QSC9-F1
#
_cell.length_a   1.000
_cell.length_b   1.000
_cell.length_c   1.000
_cell.angle_alpha   90.00
_cell.angle_beta   90.00
_cell.angle_gamma   90.00
#
_symmetry.space_group_name_H-M   'P 1'
#
loop_
_entity.id
_entity.type
_entity.pdbx_description
1 polymer ?
#
loop_
_entity_poly.entity_id
_entity_poly.type
_entity_poly.pdbx_seq_one_letter_code
_entity_poly.pdbx_strand_id
1 'polypeptide(L)' 'MKNTVAAVISAVMTATSVAAGAQQVLHAPSPAVGDMAPDFSISGATRYGLVKDPIKLSDFRGSTVVLAFFYQARTKG' A
#
# COMPACT_ATOMS: atom_id res chain seq x y z
N MET A 1 -71.53 -2.83 -24.51
CA MET A 1 -71.39 -2.16 -23.20
C MET A 1 -69.91 -1.93 -22.96
N LYS A 2 -69.56 -0.69 -22.60
CA LYS A 2 -68.20 -0.14 -22.54
C LYS A 2 -67.59 -0.49 -21.18
N ASN A 3 -66.49 -1.25 -21.14
CA ASN A 3 -65.73 -1.46 -19.91
C ASN A 3 -64.26 -1.09 -20.15
N THR A 4 -63.95 0.11 -19.67
CA THR A 4 -62.64 0.78 -19.58
C THR A 4 -61.82 0.21 -18.40
N VAL A 5 -60.51 0.56 -18.36
CA VAL A 5 -59.60 0.56 -17.17
C VAL A 5 -58.90 -0.78 -16.90
N ALA A 6 -57.58 -0.91 -16.66
CA ALA A 6 -56.41 -0.04 -16.75
C ALA A 6 -55.18 -0.96 -16.81
N ALA A 7 -54.23 -0.67 -17.71
CA ALA A 7 -52.92 -1.30 -17.69
C ALA A 7 -51.98 -0.43 -16.84
N VAL A 8 -51.69 -0.87 -15.61
CA VAL A 8 -50.59 -0.34 -14.81
C VAL A 8 -49.49 -1.40 -14.80
N ILE A 9 -48.62 -1.35 -15.80
CA ILE A 9 -47.37 -2.11 -15.80
C ILE A 9 -46.40 -1.34 -14.90
N SER A 10 -46.29 -1.78 -13.66
CA SER A 10 -45.25 -1.30 -12.74
C SER A 10 -43.92 -1.88 -13.20
N ALA A 11 -43.13 -1.09 -13.93
CA ALA A 11 -41.75 -1.40 -14.26
C ALA A 11 -40.90 -1.20 -13.00
N VAL A 12 -40.70 -2.26 -12.23
CA VAL A 12 -39.70 -2.30 -11.16
C VAL A 12 -38.32 -2.32 -11.82
N MET A 13 -37.69 -1.16 -11.92
CA MET A 13 -36.27 -1.05 -12.25
C MET A 13 -35.45 -1.43 -11.01
N THR A 14 -34.98 -2.67 -10.95
CA THR A 14 -33.96 -3.10 -10.00
C THR A 14 -32.62 -2.49 -10.40
N ALA A 15 -32.26 -1.37 -9.75
CA ALA A 15 -30.92 -0.82 -9.84
C ALA A 15 -29.93 -1.77 -9.15
N THR A 16 -29.15 -2.52 -9.94
CA THR A 16 -27.98 -3.24 -9.47
C THR A 16 -26.88 -2.24 -9.16
N SER A 17 -26.77 -1.82 -7.90
CA SER A 17 -25.63 -1.04 -7.43
C SER A 17 -24.37 -1.92 -7.44
N VAL A 18 -23.49 -1.72 -8.42
CA VAL A 18 -22.12 -2.23 -8.36
C VAL A 18 -21.39 -1.46 -7.26
N ALA A 19 -21.31 -2.05 -6.07
CA ALA A 19 -20.44 -1.54 -5.03
C ALA A 19 -18.99 -1.67 -5.51
N ALA A 20 -18.39 -0.55 -5.90
CA ALA A 20 -16.95 -0.46 -6.11
C ALA A 20 -16.27 -0.74 -4.76
N GLY A 21 -15.75 -1.94 -4.59
CA GLY A 21 -14.97 -2.31 -3.42
C GLY A 21 -13.70 -1.48 -3.38
N ALA A 22 -13.63 -0.51 -2.47
CA ALA A 22 -12.37 0.14 -2.13
C ALA A 22 -11.48 -0.91 -1.46
N GLN A 23 -10.37 -1.26 -2.10
CA GLN A 23 -9.37 -2.16 -1.52
C GLN A 23 -8.70 -1.42 -0.35
N GLN A 24 -9.08 -1.79 0.87
CA GLN A 24 -8.52 -1.19 2.07
C GLN A 24 -7.06 -1.65 2.20
N VAL A 25 -6.12 -0.74 1.95
CA VAL A 25 -4.69 -1.00 2.16
C VAL A 25 -4.49 -1.24 3.65
N LEU A 26 -4.20 -2.49 4.02
CA LEU A 26 -3.77 -2.84 5.36
C LEU A 26 -2.42 -2.15 5.60
N HIS A 27 -2.44 -1.06 6.38
CA HIS A 27 -1.22 -0.43 6.85
C HIS A 27 -0.63 -1.33 7.95
N ALA A 28 0.57 -1.86 7.70
CA ALA A 28 1.35 -2.46 8.77
C ALA A 28 1.64 -1.40 9.84
N PRO A 29 1.66 -1.78 11.14
CA PRO A 29 1.97 -0.84 12.21
C PRO A 29 3.36 -0.24 12.01
N SER A 30 3.48 1.07 12.22
CA SER A 30 4.78 1.74 12.22
C SER A 30 5.61 1.31 13.43
N PRO A 31 6.95 1.23 13.32
CA PRO A 31 7.81 0.93 14.47
C PRO A 31 7.60 1.94 15.61
N ALA A 32 7.42 1.44 16.83
CA ALA A 32 7.25 2.28 18.02
C ALA A 32 8.62 2.65 18.63
N VAL A 33 8.67 3.78 19.33
CA VAL A 33 9.87 4.22 20.05
C VAL A 33 10.08 3.32 21.27
N GLY A 34 11.33 2.90 21.49
CA GLY A 34 11.71 2.02 22.60
C GLY A 34 11.66 0.52 22.26
N ASP A 35 10.92 0.14 21.22
CA ASP A 35 10.95 -1.21 20.69
C ASP A 35 12.23 -1.49 19.91
N MET A 36 12.60 -2.76 19.84
CA MET A 36 13.69 -3.18 18.95
C MET A 36 13.30 -2.89 17.51
N ALA A 37 14.14 -2.12 16.81
CA ALA A 37 13.97 -1.85 15.40
C ALA A 37 13.88 -3.16 14.60
N PRO A 38 12.87 -3.33 13.72
CA PRO A 38 12.74 -4.51 12.87
C PRO A 38 13.99 -4.68 11.99
N ASP A 39 14.48 -5.91 11.87
CA ASP A 39 15.59 -6.20 10.96
C ASP A 39 15.12 -6.10 9.50
N PHE A 40 16.03 -5.69 8.62
CA PHE A 40 15.79 -5.60 7.19
C PHE A 40 17.08 -5.88 6.43
N SER A 41 16.93 -6.24 5.16
CA SER A 41 18.02 -6.41 4.20
C SER A 41 17.67 -5.70 2.91
N ILE A 42 18.56 -4.83 2.43
CA ILE A 42 18.34 -4.06 1.20
C ILE A 42 19.56 -4.15 0.28
N SER A 43 19.34 -4.00 -1.02
CA SER A 43 20.43 -3.78 -1.97
C SER A 43 21.05 -2.40 -1.74
N GLY A 44 22.36 -2.37 -1.52
CA GLY A 44 23.11 -1.12 -1.40
C GLY A 44 23.50 -0.54 -2.76
N ALA A 45 23.60 0.78 -2.84
CA ALA A 45 24.14 1.47 -4.01
C ALA A 45 25.09 2.60 -3.57
N THR A 46 26.18 2.78 -4.31
CA THR A 46 27.13 3.87 -4.14
C THR A 46 27.35 4.59 -5.47
N ARG A 47 28.20 5.62 -5.49
CA ARG A 47 28.61 6.30 -6.73
C ARG A 47 29.28 5.36 -7.75
N TYR A 48 29.74 4.18 -7.32
CA TYR A 48 30.42 3.19 -8.14
C TYR A 48 29.49 2.06 -8.64
N GLY A 49 28.19 2.14 -8.34
CA GLY A 49 27.19 1.13 -8.70
C GLY A 49 26.67 0.36 -7.48
N LEU A 50 26.07 -0.80 -7.75
CA LEU A 50 25.50 -1.67 -6.73
C LEU A 50 26.59 -2.29 -5.84
N VAL A 51 26.30 -2.39 -4.55
CA VAL A 51 27.13 -3.14 -3.61
C VAL A 51 26.87 -4.63 -3.82
N LYS A 52 27.92 -5.45 -3.82
CA LYS A 52 27.82 -6.91 -4.03
C LYS A 52 26.96 -7.56 -2.96
N ASP A 53 27.21 -7.21 -1.71
CA ASP A 53 26.54 -7.79 -0.56
C ASP A 53 25.38 -6.89 -0.09
N PRO A 54 24.22 -7.46 0.28
CA PRO A 54 23.12 -6.69 0.86
C PRO A 54 23.53 -6.02 2.17
N ILE A 55 22.93 -4.86 2.44
CA ILE A 55 23.10 -4.15 3.71
C ILE A 55 22.01 -4.61 4.67
N LYS A 56 22.39 -5.07 5.87
CA LYS A 56 21.45 -5.46 6.92
C LYS A 56 21.50 -4.50 8.11
N LEU A 57 20.39 -4.32 8.81
CA LEU A 57 20.39 -3.50 10.03
C LEU A 57 21.29 -4.11 11.11
N SER A 58 21.33 -5.44 11.18
CA SER A 58 22.19 -6.19 12.11
C SER A 58 23.69 -5.97 11.91
N ASP A 59 24.16 -5.51 10.75
CA ASP A 59 25.57 -5.19 10.51
C ASP A 59 26.03 -3.96 11.31
N PHE A 60 25.10 -3.12 11.78
CA PHE A 60 25.37 -1.87 12.51
C PHE A 60 25.17 -1.97 14.02
N ARG A 61 25.14 -3.19 14.60
CA ARG A 61 25.02 -3.37 16.05
C ARG A 61 26.14 -2.62 16.79
N GLY A 62 25.77 -1.92 17.86
CA GLY A 62 26.69 -1.07 18.63
C GLY A 62 26.87 0.35 18.08
N SER A 63 26.26 0.68 16.93
CA SER A 63 26.25 2.04 16.37
C SER A 63 24.89 2.71 16.55
N THR A 64 24.89 4.04 16.59
CA THR A 64 23.67 4.83 16.39
C THR A 64 23.38 4.93 14.89
N VAL A 65 22.20 4.50 14.47
CA VAL A 65 21.80 4.43 13.06
C VAL A 65 20.65 5.40 12.81
N VAL A 66 20.72 6.14 11.71
CA VAL A 66 19.64 7.01 11.22
C VAL A 66 19.11 6.44 9.92
N LEU A 67 17.80 6.21 9.85
CA LEU A 67 17.11 5.77 8.63
C LEU A 67 16.31 6.93 8.05
N ALA A 68 16.59 7.28 6.80
CA ALA A 68 15.90 8.33 6.07
C ALA A 68 15.19 7.73 4.85
N PHE A 69 13.87 7.91 4.77
CA PHE A 69 13.06 7.43 3.66
C PHE A 69 12.78 8.56 2.68
N PHE A 70 12.95 8.26 1.40
CA PHE A 70 12.63 9.15 0.30
C PHE A 70 11.62 8.45 -0.61
N TYR A 71 10.57 9.16 -1.04
CA TYR A 71 9.54 8.58 -1.91
C TYR A 71 10.05 8.16 -3.29
N GLN A 72 11.19 8.71 -3.72
CA GLN A 72 11.81 8.43 -5.02
C GLN A 72 13.32 8.60 -4.96
N ALA A 73 14.06 7.65 -5.54
CA ALA A 73 15.48 7.81 -5.82
C ALA A 73 15.66 8.81 -6.96
N ARG A 74 16.45 9.87 -6.71
CA ARG A 74 16.79 10.90 -7.73
C ARG A 74 18.14 10.64 -8.40
N THR A 75 18.66 9.43 -8.26
CA THR A 75 19.94 9.00 -8.81
C THR A 75 19.73 8.27 -10.13
N LYS A 76 20.70 8.35 -11.05
CA LYS A 76 20.72 7.57 -12.31
C LYS A 76 21.14 6.10 -12.11
N GLY A 77 21.25 5.66 -10.85
CA GLY A 77 21.66 4.30 -10.49
C GLY A 77 20.70 3.27 -11.05
#